data_AF-A0A1G3AEY8-F1
#
_entry.id   AF-A0A1G3AEY8-F1
#
_cell.length_a   1.000
_cell.length_b   1.000
_cell.length_c   1.000
_cell.angle_alpha   90.00
_cell.angle_beta   90.00
_cell.angle_gamma   90.00
#
_symmetry.space_group_name_H-M   'P 1'
#
loop_
_entity.id
_entity.type
_entity.pdbx_description
1 polymer ?
#
loop_
_entity_poly.entity_id
_entity_poly.type
_entity_poly.pdbx_seq_one_letter_code
_entity_poly.pdbx_strand_id
1 'polypeptide(L)'
;MLIGLVPKGNLTAATLSVILLGTRVNLATGMAGAVLFSWLGTFADPLTHRIGEALLTNRSLEPFWESVYQLPLAPWTGLHNTVVLGSLLLGLWLFWPVYR
;
A
#
# COMPACT_ATOMS: atom_id res chain seq x y z
N MET A 1 -7.26 -5.20 -5.66
CA MET A 1 -7.54 -4.71 -4.29
C MET A 1 -6.41 -3.77 -3.84
N LEU A 2 -5.19 -4.28 -3.60
CA LEU A 2 -4.03 -3.49 -3.15
C LEU A 2 -3.75 -2.23 -3.99
N ILE A 3 -3.76 -2.33 -5.33
CA ILE A 3 -3.54 -1.17 -6.23
C ILE A 3 -4.62 -0.09 -6.11
N GLY A 4 -5.85 -0.48 -5.78
CA GLY A 4 -6.93 0.47 -5.60
C GLY A 4 -6.81 1.25 -4.30
N LEU A 5 -6.30 0.60 -3.25
CA LEU A 5 -6.24 1.14 -1.89
C LEU A 5 -5.06 2.09 -1.65
N VAL A 6 -3.96 1.90 -2.38
CA VAL A 6 -2.73 2.70 -2.21
C VAL A 6 -2.85 4.03 -3.00
N PRO A 7 -2.57 5.19 -2.37
CA PRO A 7 -2.50 6.47 -3.08
C PRO A 7 -1.56 6.41 -4.28
N LYS A 8 -2.03 6.96 -5.41
CA LYS A 8 -1.33 6.94 -6.70
C LYS A 8 -0.23 8.00 -6.71
N GLY A 9 0.93 7.70 -7.31
CA GLY A 9 2.05 8.65 -7.43
C GLY A 9 3.30 8.32 -6.63
N ASN A 10 3.37 7.12 -6.05
CA ASN A 10 4.59 6.59 -5.42
C ASN A 10 5.06 5.33 -6.16
N LEU A 11 6.34 4.96 -5.97
CA LEU A 11 6.91 3.72 -6.52
C LEU A 11 6.17 2.50 -6.02
N THR A 12 5.59 2.53 -4.82
CA THR A 12 4.85 1.37 -4.30
C THR A 12 3.63 1.04 -5.17
N ALA A 13 2.86 2.05 -5.57
CA ALA A 13 1.75 1.91 -6.50
C ALA A 13 2.23 1.46 -7.89
N ALA A 14 3.38 1.95 -8.35
CA ALA A 14 3.98 1.53 -9.61
C ALA A 14 4.40 0.04 -9.56
N THR A 15 5.09 -0.39 -8.50
CA THR A 15 5.50 -1.79 -8.30
C THR A 15 4.29 -2.71 -8.23
N LEU A 16 3.25 -2.34 -7.48
CA LEU A 16 2.01 -3.12 -7.44
C LEU A 16 1.35 -3.22 -8.82
N SER A 17 1.34 -2.14 -9.59
CA SER A 17 0.80 -2.12 -10.95
C SER A 17 1.59 -3.03 -11.89
N VAL A 18 2.92 -3.04 -11.80
CA VAL A 18 3.78 -3.97 -12.55
C VAL A 18 3.46 -5.43 -12.19
N ILE A 19 3.24 -5.74 -10.91
CA ILE A 19 2.87 -7.10 -10.47
C ILE A 19 1.51 -7.52 -11.06
N LEU A 20 0.52 -6.62 -11.09
CA LEU A 20 -0.79 -6.92 -11.70
C LEU A 20 -0.68 -7.12 -13.22
N LEU A 21 0.12 -6.30 -13.91
CA LEU A 21 0.33 -6.43 -15.35
C LEU A 21 1.12 -7.70 -15.70
N GLY A 22 2.01 -8.15 -14.80
CA GLY A 22 2.79 -9.38 -14.97
C GLY A 22 2.01 -10.67 -14.65
N THR A 23 0.84 -10.57 -14.00
CA THR A 23 0.01 -11.74 -13.71
C THR A 23 -0.96 -12.01 -14.86
N ARG A 24 -1.25 -13.29 -15.16
CA ARG A 24 -2.20 -13.69 -16.22
C ARG A 24 -3.66 -13.52 -15.78
N VAL A 25 -4.00 -12.39 -15.19
CA VAL A 25 -5.37 -12.05 -14.77
C VAL A 25 -6.04 -11.27 -15.89
N ASN A 26 -7.36 -11.43 -16.03
CA ASN A 26 -8.12 -10.59 -16.96
C ASN A 26 -7.98 -9.12 -16.55
N LEU A 27 -7.36 -8.32 -17.42
CA LEU A 27 -7.09 -6.91 -17.17
C LEU A 27 -8.36 -6.11 -16.88
N ALA A 28 -9.49 -6.45 -17.54
CA ALA A 28 -10.77 -5.80 -17.30
C ALA A 28 -11.27 -6.02 -15.86
N THR A 29 -11.16 -7.24 -15.35
CA THR A 29 -11.51 -7.58 -13.97
C THR A 29 -10.55 -6.93 -12.97
N GLY A 30 -9.25 -6.89 -13.30
CA GLY A 30 -8.23 -6.22 -12.50
C GLY A 30 -8.48 -4.72 -12.37
N MET A 31 -8.80 -4.05 -13.48
CA MET A 31 -9.13 -2.62 -13.51
C MET A 31 -10.46 -2.32 -12.80
N ALA A 32 -11.50 -3.13 -13.03
CA ALA A 32 -12.77 -2.99 -12.33
C ALA A 32 -12.58 -3.10 -10.80
N GLY A 33 -11.79 -4.08 -10.36
CA GLY A 33 -11.39 -4.18 -8.96
C GLY A 33 -10.63 -2.95 -8.49
N ALA A 34 -9.64 -2.46 -9.23
CA ALA A 34 -8.88 -1.25 -8.84
C ALA A 34 -9.80 -0.03 -8.63
N VAL A 35 -10.79 0.18 -9.51
CA VAL A 35 -11.75 1.29 -9.39
C VAL A 35 -12.62 1.14 -8.14
N LEU A 36 -13.21 -0.04 -7.93
CA LEU A 36 -14.05 -0.31 -6.75
C LEU A 36 -13.27 -0.11 -5.45
N PHE A 37 -12.04 -0.65 -5.38
CA PHE A 37 -11.20 -0.53 -4.19
C PHE A 37 -10.59 0.86 -4.01
N SER A 38 -10.42 1.67 -5.06
CA SER A 38 -10.10 3.09 -4.90
C SER A 38 -11.24 3.88 -4.28
N TRP A 39 -12.48 3.60 -4.65
CA TRP A 39 -13.63 4.26 -4.03
C TRP A 39 -13.81 3.85 -2.56
N LEU A 40 -13.68 2.56 -2.27
CA LEU A 40 -13.69 2.05 -0.88
C LEU A 40 -12.48 2.55 -0.07
N GLY A 41 -11.33 2.72 -0.72
CA GLY A 41 -10.11 3.26 -0.12
C GLY A 41 -10.33 4.62 0.51
N THR A 42 -11.05 5.52 -0.17
CA THR A 42 -11.38 6.86 0.35
C THR A 42 -12.13 6.82 1.68
N PHE A 43 -12.99 5.82 1.89
CA PHE A 43 -13.67 5.63 3.18
C PHE A 43 -12.77 4.99 4.24
N ALA A 44 -11.82 4.16 3.81
CA ALA A 44 -10.84 3.52 4.68
C ALA A 44 -9.64 4.42 5.03
N ASP A 45 -9.46 5.56 4.34
CA ASP A 45 -8.34 6.49 4.52
C ASP A 45 -8.11 6.93 5.99
N PRO A 46 -9.14 7.25 6.79
CA PRO A 46 -8.92 7.58 8.21
C PRO A 46 -8.40 6.40 9.03
N LEU A 47 -8.77 5.17 8.67
CA LEU A 47 -8.32 3.96 9.34
C LEU A 47 -6.87 3.62 8.94
N THR A 48 -6.56 3.66 7.65
CA THR A 48 -5.21 3.43 7.15
C THR A 48 -4.24 4.49 7.67
N HIS A 49 -4.66 5.75 7.77
CA HIS A 49 -3.87 6.83 8.37
C HIS A 49 -3.49 6.51 9.82
N ARG A 50 -4.45 6.09 10.66
CA ARG A 50 -4.19 5.74 12.06
C ARG A 50 -3.26 4.55 12.23
N ILE A 51 -3.43 3.52 11.39
CA ILE A 51 -2.56 2.33 11.41
C ILE A 51 -1.14 2.72 11.00
N GLY A 52 -0.99 3.49 9.92
CA GLY A 52 0.31 3.96 9.46
C GLY A 52 1.00 4.87 10.46
N GLU A 53 0.25 5.79 11.08
CA GLU A 53 0.75 6.69 12.12
C GLU A 53 1.26 5.90 13.32
N ALA A 54 0.49 4.92 13.80
CA ALA A 54 0.90 4.06 14.91
C ALA A 54 2.18 3.26 14.62
N LEU A 55 2.41 2.87 13.35
CA LEU A 55 3.65 2.19 12.95
C LEU A 55 4.85 3.13 12.84
N LEU A 56 4.64 4.33 12.29
CA LEU A 56 5.70 5.31 12.05
C LEU A 56 6.14 6.01 13.35
N THR A 57 5.23 6.20 14.30
CA THR A 57 5.54 6.82 15.60
C THR A 57 6.04 5.83 16.66
N ASN A 58 6.08 4.53 16.35
CA ASN A 58 6.57 3.52 17.27
C ASN A 58 8.11 3.57 17.37
N ARG A 59 8.63 3.99 18.52
CA ARG A 59 10.07 4.08 18.81
C ARG A 59 10.83 2.76 18.62
N SER A 60 10.18 1.61 18.79
CA SER A 60 10.84 0.32 18.55
C SER A 60 11.11 0.05 17.08
N LEU A 61 10.37 0.70 16.16
CA LEU A 61 10.52 0.58 14.72
C LEU A 61 11.35 1.71 14.11
N GLU A 62 11.71 2.72 14.89
CA GLU A 62 12.55 3.85 14.48
C GLU A 62 13.88 3.42 13.81
N PRO A 63 14.70 2.50 14.37
CA PRO A 63 15.94 2.07 13.69
C PRO A 63 15.68 1.31 12.38
N PHE A 64 14.54 0.63 12.25
CA PHE A 64 14.14 0.00 10.99
C PHE A 64 13.81 1.06 9.95
N TRP A 65 12.98 2.05 10.30
CA TRP A 65 12.63 3.14 9.40
C TRP A 65 13.84 3.97 8.99
N GLU A 66 14.78 4.25 9.90
CA GLU A 66 16.03 4.94 9.58
C GLU A 66 16.83 4.19 8.51
N SER A 67 17.01 2.88 8.67
CA SER A 67 17.74 2.06 7.68
C SER A 67 17.06 2.06 6.30
N VAL A 68 15.73 2.07 6.27
CA VAL A 68 14.95 2.14 5.02
C VAL A 68 15.09 3.51 4.39
N TYR A 69 14.97 4.61 5.15
CA TYR A 69 15.02 5.98 4.64
C TYR A 69 16.43 6.44 4.24
N GLN A 70 17.49 5.75 4.68
CA GLN A 70 18.84 5.97 4.18
C GLN A 70 19.05 5.50 2.73
N LEU A 71 18.14 4.67 2.19
CA LEU A 71 18.24 4.21 0.80
C LEU A 71 17.82 5.33 -0.17
N PRO A 72 18.53 5.51 -1.30
CA PRO A 72 18.24 6.57 -2.27
C PRO A 72 16.86 6.45 -2.92
N LEU A 73 16.29 5.23 -2.94
CA LEU A 73 14.96 4.94 -3.49
C LEU A 73 13.82 5.16 -2.48
N ALA A 74 14.12 5.34 -1.19
CA ALA A 74 13.11 5.41 -0.13
C ALA A 74 12.16 6.61 -0.21
N PRO A 75 12.58 7.82 -0.65
CA PRO A 75 11.64 8.92 -0.84
C PRO A 75 10.58 8.59 -1.91
N TRP A 76 10.97 7.78 -2.90
CA TRP A 76 10.13 7.46 -4.03
C TRP A 76 9.11 6.37 -3.71
N THR A 77 9.37 5.48 -2.73
CA THR A 77 8.39 4.47 -2.30
C THR A 77 7.16 5.07 -1.62
N GLY A 78 7.27 6.28 -1.08
CA GLY A 78 6.15 6.96 -0.43
C GLY A 78 5.74 6.32 0.91
N LEU A 79 6.58 5.46 1.49
CA LEU A 79 6.31 4.79 2.78
C LEU A 79 6.24 5.75 3.97
N HIS A 80 6.76 6.98 3.82
CA HIS A 80 6.59 8.06 4.80
C HIS A 80 5.13 8.53 4.93
N ASN A 81 4.30 8.25 3.92
CA ASN A 81 2.89 8.56 3.97
C ASN A 81 2.15 7.46 4.73
N THR A 82 1.57 7.83 5.87
CA THR A 82 0.83 6.91 6.76
C THR A 82 -0.32 6.21 6.03
N VAL A 83 -0.98 6.87 5.07
CA VAL A 83 -2.06 6.26 4.28
C VAL A 83 -1.51 5.20 3.33
N VAL A 84 -0.34 5.44 2.71
CA VAL A 84 0.33 4.47 1.83
C VAL A 84 0.78 3.25 2.63
N LEU A 85 1.43 3.47 3.77
CA LEU A 85 1.89 2.40 4.65
C LEU A 85 0.71 1.59 5.23
N GLY A 86 -0.30 2.27 5.74
CA GLY A 86 -1.48 1.65 6.33
C GLY A 86 -2.30 0.87 5.31
N SER A 87 -2.48 1.40 4.10
CA SER A 87 -3.21 0.70 3.01
C SER A 87 -2.46 -0.53 2.50
N LEU A 88 -1.13 -0.49 2.45
CA LEU A 88 -0.31 -1.67 2.15
C LEU A 88 -0.50 -2.78 3.18
N LEU A 89 -0.40 -2.44 4.47
CA LEU A 89 -0.55 -3.41 5.55
C LEU A 89 -1.97 -3.96 5.61
N LEU A 90 -2.99 -3.11 5.50
CA LEU A 90 -4.38 -3.55 5.45
C LEU A 90 -4.63 -4.46 4.26
N GLY A 91 -4.12 -4.12 3.08
CA GLY A 91 -4.29 -4.95 1.91
C GLY A 91 -3.54 -6.28 2.00
N LEU A 92 -2.35 -6.31 2.61
CA LEU A 92 -1.61 -7.55 2.87
C LEU A 92 -2.35 -8.45 3.88
N TRP A 93 -2.91 -7.85 4.93
CA TRP A 93 -3.73 -8.55 5.91
C TRP A 93 -5.02 -9.11 5.29
N LEU A 94 -5.69 -8.35 4.43
CA LEU A 94 -6.86 -8.81 3.69
C LEU A 94 -6.53 -9.89 2.64
N PHE A 95 -5.28 -9.90 2.14
CA PHE A 95 -4.80 -10.90 1.19
C PHE A 95 -4.53 -12.26 1.85
N TRP A 96 -4.07 -12.27 3.11
CA TRP A 96 -3.76 -13.49 3.87
C TRP A 96 -4.87 -14.57 3.87
N PRO A 97 -6.15 -14.27 4.19
CA PRO A 97 -7.21 -15.28 4.22
C PRO A 97 -7.62 -15.79 2.83
N VAL A 98 -7.27 -15.09 1.75
CA VAL A 98 -7.68 -15.48 0.39
C VAL A 98 -6.87 -16.67 -0.14
N TYR A 99 -5.65 -16.86 0.37
CA TYR A 99 -4.69 -17.87 -0.11
C TYR A 99 -4.34 -18.93 0.93
N ARG A 100 -5.14 -19.02 2.00
CA ARG A 100 -5.03 -20.05 3.03
C ARG A 100 -5.99 -21.20 2.73
#